data_AF-A0A1W5XS51-F1
#
_entry.id   AF-A0A1W5XS51-F1
#
_cell.length_a   1.000
_cell.length_b   1.000
_cell.length_c   1.000
_cell.angle_alpha   90.00
_cell.angle_beta   90.00
_cell.angle_gamma   90.00
#
_symmetry.space_group_name_H-M   'P 1'
#
loop_
_entity.id
_entity.type
_entity.pdbx_description
1 polymer ?
#
loop_
_entity_poly.entity_id
_entity_poly.type
_entity_poly.pdbx_seq_one_letter_code
_entity_poly.pdbx_strand_id
1 'polypeptide(L)'
;MATHFVRYTPDVEVDEPHFDENLQTVIEKTERYITESVTAGGTGQALRDAHAKGYGLVRAEVEILDGLPAEYAQGIYATPGTHEALIRFSNGSPHAGADARLGSATGLALKMFGIAGPTLLEDEPDTGTFDYANINAPIFFCNTVEHYLFIQELFLDAPSYFSQGRPGAHRFFADFVTGKGTLAQEDWAWDEFLAFLRLSKIPPVNVLLSSYWTMGAVRHGDHIAKVRIAPDPHSAAAVVRRAIDPASAPEVFRPALQAELQERPYAFDIQVQLCTDLRRMPVEDTTVEWPEELSPSVTVARLRLPQQDISSPENLEKMDALSFTPWRVTAEHAPLGSIMRARKEVYRRSSLARHHLNQQPRTEPHSADEVLGPAPRRDEASARVAGPPGPMTPPA
;
A
#
# COMPACT_ATOMS: atom_id res chain seq x y z
N MET A 1 14.63 -28.21 11.42
CA MET A 1 15.83 -27.40 11.70
C MET A 1 15.33 -26.07 12.23
N ALA A 2 15.95 -25.48 13.26
CA ALA A 2 15.60 -24.12 13.66
C ALA A 2 15.87 -23.19 12.47
N THR A 3 14.85 -22.51 11.97
CA THR A 3 15.01 -21.56 10.87
C THR A 3 15.87 -20.41 11.36
N HIS A 4 17.05 -20.23 10.76
CA HIS A 4 17.95 -19.14 11.11
C HIS A 4 17.54 -17.91 10.29
N PHE A 5 16.94 -16.91 10.95
CA PHE A 5 16.61 -15.65 10.31
C PHE A 5 17.84 -14.73 10.23
N VAL A 6 17.97 -14.01 9.12
CA VAL A 6 19.01 -12.99 8.94
C VAL A 6 18.77 -11.87 9.94
N ARG A 7 19.81 -11.50 10.67
CA ARG A 7 19.77 -10.33 11.55
C ARG A 7 19.97 -9.07 10.73
N TYR A 8 19.23 -8.02 11.06
CA TYR A 8 19.46 -6.71 10.47
C TYR A 8 20.78 -6.13 10.96
N THR A 9 21.57 -5.66 10.00
CA THR A 9 22.72 -4.78 10.21
C THR A 9 22.71 -3.72 9.10
N PRO A 10 23.23 -2.51 9.31
CA PRO A 10 23.18 -1.45 8.30
C PRO A 10 23.84 -1.81 6.95
N ASP A 11 24.81 -2.74 6.94
CA ASP A 11 25.55 -3.18 5.75
C ASP A 11 24.77 -4.13 4.82
N VAL A 12 23.51 -4.46 5.14
CA VAL A 12 22.63 -5.20 4.22
C VAL A 12 22.09 -4.34 3.08
N GLU A 13 22.20 -3.02 3.23
CA GLU A 13 21.87 -2.05 2.20
C GLU A 13 23.12 -1.65 1.42
N VAL A 14 22.95 -1.43 0.12
CA VAL A 14 24.04 -1.03 -0.78
C VAL A 14 23.79 0.39 -1.23
N ASP A 15 24.84 1.21 -1.21
CA ASP A 15 24.80 2.57 -1.74
C ASP A 15 24.66 2.53 -3.26
N GLU A 16 23.64 3.21 -3.78
CA GLU A 16 23.45 3.38 -5.22
C GLU A 16 24.33 4.55 -5.71
N PRO A 17 25.11 4.38 -6.79
CA PRO A 17 25.82 5.48 -7.42
C PRO A 17 24.88 6.62 -7.82
N HIS A 18 25.29 7.87 -7.60
CA HIS A 18 24.51 9.05 -7.96
C HIS A 18 23.10 9.12 -7.32
N PHE A 19 22.84 8.38 -6.24
CA PHE A 19 21.54 8.31 -5.59
C PHE A 19 20.92 9.69 -5.34
N ASP A 20 21.67 10.62 -4.71
CA ASP A 20 21.15 11.95 -4.37
C ASP A 20 20.83 12.80 -5.61
N GLU A 21 21.66 12.73 -6.65
CA GLU A 21 21.46 13.46 -7.92
C GLU A 21 20.23 12.92 -8.67
N ASN A 22 20.10 11.60 -8.72
CA ASN A 22 18.95 10.92 -9.33
C ASN A 22 17.67 11.19 -8.53
N LEU A 23 17.73 11.10 -7.21
CA LEU A 23 16.60 11.39 -6.32
C LEU A 23 16.11 12.82 -6.48
N GLN A 24 17.02 13.79 -6.55
CA GLN A 24 16.67 15.18 -6.79
C GLN A 24 15.94 15.36 -8.14
N THR A 25 16.39 14.66 -9.18
CA THR A 25 15.72 14.67 -10.49
C THR A 25 14.32 14.04 -10.40
N VAL A 26 14.14 12.94 -9.65
CA VAL A 26 12.82 12.33 -9.42
C VAL A 26 11.89 13.30 -8.70
N ILE A 27 12.36 13.97 -7.65
CA ILE A 27 11.58 14.96 -6.89
C ILE A 27 11.10 16.09 -7.81
N GLU A 28 11.98 16.65 -8.63
CA GLU A 28 11.62 17.72 -9.58
C GLU A 28 10.59 17.27 -10.62
N LYS A 29 10.71 16.03 -11.11
CA LYS A 29 9.70 15.43 -12.01
C LYS A 29 8.36 15.24 -11.32
N THR A 30 8.36 14.72 -10.09
CA THR A 30 7.15 14.53 -9.28
C THR A 30 6.45 15.87 -9.01
N GLU A 31 7.17 16.90 -8.54
CA GLU A 31 6.57 18.22 -8.26
C GLU A 31 5.99 18.88 -9.51
N ARG A 32 6.68 18.73 -10.65
CA ARG A 32 6.19 19.22 -11.94
C ARG A 32 4.90 18.51 -12.35
N TYR A 33 4.88 17.18 -12.29
CA TYR A 33 3.68 16.39 -12.60
C TYR A 33 2.49 16.81 -11.73
N ILE A 34 2.71 16.94 -10.41
CA ILE A 34 1.68 17.34 -9.46
C ILE A 34 1.14 18.73 -9.81
N THR A 35 2.02 19.68 -10.14
CA THR A 35 1.63 21.03 -10.55
C THR A 35 0.80 21.01 -11.83
N GLU A 36 1.25 20.30 -12.86
CA GLU A 36 0.56 20.21 -14.15
C GLU A 36 -0.78 19.49 -14.05
N SER A 37 -0.91 18.53 -13.13
CA SER A 37 -2.12 17.74 -12.92
C SER A 37 -3.34 18.55 -12.49
N VAL A 38 -3.14 19.74 -11.90
CA VAL A 38 -4.25 20.68 -11.57
C VAL A 38 -5.08 20.98 -12.81
N THR A 39 -4.43 21.15 -13.96
CA THR A 39 -5.12 21.43 -15.24
C THR A 39 -5.31 20.15 -16.04
N ALA A 40 -4.27 19.33 -16.19
CA ALA A 40 -4.27 18.16 -17.08
C ALA A 40 -5.01 16.94 -16.50
N GLY A 41 -5.15 16.86 -15.17
CA GLY A 41 -5.73 15.71 -14.46
C GLY A 41 -7.25 15.62 -14.51
N GLY A 42 -7.93 16.66 -15.01
CA GLY A 42 -9.39 16.68 -15.18
C GLY A 42 -10.22 16.86 -13.91
N THR A 43 -9.58 17.04 -12.75
CA THR A 43 -10.24 17.23 -11.45
C THR A 43 -10.20 18.68 -10.96
N GLY A 44 -9.33 19.53 -11.53
CA GLY A 44 -9.06 20.87 -11.01
C GLY A 44 -8.21 20.87 -9.73
N GLN A 45 -7.68 19.72 -9.33
CA GLN A 45 -6.88 19.52 -8.12
C GLN A 45 -5.54 18.86 -8.48
N ALA A 46 -4.52 19.19 -7.69
CA ALA A 46 -3.22 18.52 -7.75
C ALA A 46 -3.38 17.05 -7.32
N LEU A 47 -3.10 16.14 -8.26
CA LEU A 47 -3.18 14.70 -8.10
C LEU A 47 -1.90 14.13 -7.47
N ARG A 48 -1.97 12.89 -6.98
CA ARG A 48 -0.78 12.11 -6.61
C ARG A 48 -0.09 11.62 -7.89
N ASP A 49 1.23 11.62 -7.90
CA ASP A 49 2.08 11.14 -9.00
C ASP A 49 2.12 9.61 -9.14
N ALA A 50 1.51 8.90 -8.20
CA ALA A 50 1.07 7.53 -8.31
C ALA A 50 -0.17 7.34 -7.44
N HIS A 51 -0.99 6.35 -7.75
CA HIS A 51 -2.24 6.12 -7.04
C HIS A 51 -3.19 7.33 -6.98
N ALA A 52 -3.30 8.11 -8.06
CA ALA A 52 -4.13 9.31 -8.07
C ALA A 52 -5.59 9.02 -7.76
N LYS A 53 -6.14 7.96 -8.37
CA LYS A 53 -7.51 7.53 -8.10
C LYS A 53 -7.61 6.74 -6.80
N GLY A 54 -8.31 7.28 -5.81
CA GLY A 54 -8.70 6.53 -4.62
C GLY A 54 -10.12 5.96 -4.74
N TYR A 55 -10.33 4.76 -4.21
CA TYR A 55 -11.62 4.08 -4.21
C TYR A 55 -12.43 4.32 -2.94
N GLY A 56 -11.77 4.68 -1.84
CA GLY A 56 -12.44 5.11 -0.62
C GLY A 56 -11.52 5.07 0.60
N LEU A 57 -11.91 5.85 1.61
CA LEU A 57 -11.33 5.83 2.94
C LEU A 57 -12.21 5.00 3.86
N VAL A 58 -11.63 4.01 4.53
CA VAL A 58 -12.35 2.98 5.29
C VAL A 58 -11.87 3.03 6.73
N ARG A 59 -12.80 3.11 7.68
CA ARG A 59 -12.51 2.93 9.11
C ARG A 59 -12.14 1.48 9.36
N ALA A 60 -11.13 1.24 10.17
CA ALA A 60 -10.69 -0.10 10.54
C ALA A 60 -10.13 -0.14 11.97
N GLU A 61 -9.82 -1.35 12.43
CA GLU A 61 -9.08 -1.61 13.66
C GLU A 61 -8.00 -2.65 13.38
N VAL A 62 -6.81 -2.47 13.95
CA VAL A 62 -5.73 -3.45 13.91
C VAL A 62 -5.52 -4.03 15.30
N GLU A 63 -5.71 -5.34 15.43
CA GLU A 63 -5.35 -6.11 16.62
C GLU A 63 -3.97 -6.74 16.42
N ILE A 64 -2.96 -6.25 17.12
CA ILE A 64 -1.65 -6.89 17.26
C ILE A 64 -1.81 -8.09 18.19
N LEU A 65 -1.46 -9.28 17.69
CA LEU A 65 -1.70 -10.54 18.39
C LEU A 65 -0.72 -10.75 19.55
N ASP A 66 -1.16 -11.49 20.56
CA ASP A 66 -0.32 -11.98 21.64
C ASP A 66 0.35 -13.32 21.29
N GLY A 67 1.28 -13.76 22.13
CA GLY A 67 1.91 -15.09 22.00
C GLY A 67 2.72 -15.31 20.72
N LEU A 68 3.09 -14.25 20.00
CA LEU A 68 3.94 -14.33 18.81
C LEU A 68 5.33 -14.89 19.16
N PRO A 69 5.96 -15.68 18.28
CA PRO A 69 7.36 -16.05 18.46
C PRO A 69 8.24 -14.79 18.54
N ALA A 70 9.35 -14.86 19.29
CA ALA A 70 10.15 -13.70 19.64
C ALA A 70 10.65 -12.92 18.40
N GLU A 71 11.00 -13.63 17.33
CA GLU A 71 11.49 -13.05 16.07
C GLU A 71 10.40 -12.28 15.31
N TYR A 72 9.13 -12.59 15.56
CA TYR A 72 7.97 -11.89 14.99
C TYR A 72 7.43 -10.81 15.93
N ALA A 73 7.62 -10.93 17.24
CA ALA A 73 7.24 -9.96 18.26
C ALA A 73 8.26 -8.79 18.36
N GLN A 74 8.44 -8.04 17.27
CA GLN A 74 9.46 -6.98 17.15
C GLN A 74 8.83 -5.61 16.85
N GLY A 75 9.49 -4.54 17.32
CA GLY A 75 8.99 -3.16 17.18
C GLY A 75 7.55 -3.03 17.68
N ILE A 76 6.64 -2.46 16.88
CA ILE A 76 5.22 -2.35 17.24
C ILE A 76 4.57 -3.70 17.58
N TYR A 77 5.01 -4.80 16.97
CA TYR A 77 4.44 -6.14 17.20
C TYR A 77 4.90 -6.77 18.51
N ALA A 78 5.83 -6.15 19.24
CA ALA A 78 6.26 -6.61 20.57
C ALA A 78 5.20 -6.36 21.65
N THR A 79 4.24 -5.45 21.41
CA THR A 79 3.18 -5.11 22.37
C THR A 79 1.81 -5.44 21.78
N PRO A 80 1.13 -6.50 22.26
CA PRO A 80 -0.22 -6.84 21.83
C PRO A 80 -1.21 -5.74 22.20
N GLY A 81 -2.23 -5.54 21.35
CA GLY A 81 -3.23 -4.50 21.58
C GLY A 81 -4.04 -4.16 20.34
N THR A 82 -5.11 -3.37 20.54
CA THR A 82 -5.98 -2.90 19.46
C THR A 82 -5.74 -1.42 19.20
N HIS A 83 -5.58 -1.09 17.92
CA HIS A 83 -5.37 0.27 17.43
C HIS A 83 -6.48 0.63 16.44
N GLU A 84 -7.05 1.83 16.58
CA GLU A 84 -7.86 2.39 15.50
C GLU A 84 -7.01 2.53 14.24
N ALA A 85 -7.65 2.44 13.08
CA ALA A 85 -6.98 2.59 11.81
C ALA A 85 -7.85 3.21 10.71
N LEU A 86 -7.19 3.73 9.69
CA LEU A 86 -7.78 4.12 8.41
C LEU A 86 -7.11 3.37 7.27
N ILE A 87 -7.90 2.96 6.28
CA ILE A 87 -7.42 2.35 5.04
C ILE A 87 -7.82 3.22 3.86
N ARG A 88 -6.87 3.52 2.98
CA ARG A 88 -7.13 4.06 1.64
C ARG A 88 -6.93 2.96 0.60
N PHE A 89 -8.00 2.58 -0.09
CA PHE A 89 -7.91 1.78 -1.31
C PHE A 89 -7.72 2.70 -2.52
N SER A 90 -6.91 2.28 -3.49
CA SER A 90 -6.64 3.08 -4.69
C SER A 90 -6.29 2.24 -5.91
N ASN A 91 -6.34 2.83 -7.09
CA ASN A 91 -5.62 2.31 -8.24
C ASN A 91 -4.11 2.59 -8.09
N GLY A 92 -3.23 1.92 -8.82
CA GLY A 92 -1.78 2.19 -8.88
C GLY A 92 -1.37 3.33 -9.80
N SER A 93 -2.19 3.66 -10.80
CA SER A 93 -1.89 4.62 -11.86
C SER A 93 -1.72 6.06 -11.35
N PRO A 94 -0.86 6.87 -11.99
CA PRO A 94 -0.80 8.32 -11.78
C PRO A 94 -2.08 9.04 -12.26
N HIS A 95 -2.95 8.39 -13.02
CA HIS A 95 -4.14 9.02 -13.60
C HIS A 95 -5.41 8.78 -12.76
N ALA A 96 -6.30 9.78 -12.71
CA ALA A 96 -7.58 9.71 -11.99
C ALA A 96 -8.81 9.39 -12.88
N GLY A 97 -8.59 8.93 -14.11
CA GLY A 97 -9.64 8.71 -15.11
C GLY A 97 -10.48 7.44 -14.92
N ALA A 98 -11.18 7.03 -15.97
CA ALA A 98 -12.01 5.82 -15.98
C ALA A 98 -11.19 4.54 -15.74
N ASP A 99 -11.72 3.61 -14.95
CA ASP A 99 -11.02 2.40 -14.48
C ASP A 99 -10.47 1.53 -15.62
N ALA A 100 -11.19 1.46 -16.76
CA ALA A 100 -10.76 0.75 -17.97
C ALA A 100 -9.36 1.15 -18.48
N ARG A 101 -8.86 2.34 -18.11
CA ARG A 101 -7.60 2.91 -18.60
C ARG A 101 -6.47 2.90 -17.57
N LEU A 102 -6.74 2.43 -16.35
CA LEU A 102 -5.79 2.58 -15.24
C LEU A 102 -4.98 1.30 -14.93
N GLY A 103 -5.35 0.16 -15.51
CA GLY A 103 -4.74 -1.13 -15.20
C GLY A 103 -5.23 -1.71 -13.86
N SER A 104 -4.76 -2.92 -13.53
CA SER A 104 -5.23 -3.71 -12.39
C SER A 104 -4.40 -3.56 -11.12
N ALA A 105 -3.31 -2.79 -11.14
CA ALA A 105 -2.55 -2.52 -9.93
C ALA A 105 -3.42 -1.71 -8.97
N THR A 106 -3.53 -2.16 -7.72
CA THR A 106 -4.29 -1.49 -6.66
C THR A 106 -3.45 -1.33 -5.41
N GLY A 107 -3.72 -0.28 -4.65
CA GLY A 107 -3.06 0.02 -3.38
C GLY A 107 -3.98 -0.19 -2.19
N LEU A 108 -3.37 -0.56 -1.07
CA LEU A 108 -3.94 -0.50 0.28
C LEU A 108 -2.94 0.26 1.13
N ALA A 109 -3.24 1.52 1.43
CA ALA A 109 -2.49 2.27 2.43
C ALA A 109 -3.22 2.18 3.77
N LEU A 110 -2.51 1.77 4.82
CA LEU A 110 -3.02 1.61 6.18
C LEU A 110 -2.36 2.66 7.06
N LYS A 111 -3.13 3.33 7.91
CA LYS A 111 -2.68 4.21 8.98
C LYS A 111 -3.21 3.68 10.30
N MET A 112 -2.35 3.39 11.26
CA MET A 112 -2.68 2.99 12.63
C MET A 112 -2.47 4.16 13.57
N PHE A 113 -3.35 4.34 14.55
CA PHE A 113 -3.27 5.40 15.56
C PHE A 113 -2.76 4.88 16.91
N GLY A 114 -2.28 5.80 17.75
CA GLY A 114 -1.83 5.50 19.10
C GLY A 114 -0.54 4.68 19.16
N ILE A 115 0.32 4.81 18.13
CA ILE A 115 1.62 4.15 18.10
C ILE A 115 2.66 5.08 18.74
N ALA A 116 3.35 4.58 19.75
CA ALA A 116 4.34 5.34 20.49
C ALA A 116 5.69 5.37 19.78
N GLY A 117 6.47 6.43 20.05
CA GLY A 117 7.81 6.63 19.51
C GLY A 117 7.83 7.54 18.28
N PRO A 118 9.01 8.09 17.95
CA PRO A 118 9.14 8.98 16.82
C PRO A 118 9.02 8.22 15.50
N THR A 119 8.47 8.88 14.49
CA THR A 119 8.51 8.41 13.10
C THR A 119 9.88 8.69 12.49
N LEU A 120 10.15 8.12 11.31
CA LEU A 120 11.38 8.39 10.55
C LEU A 120 11.28 9.62 9.64
N LEU A 121 10.28 10.48 9.81
CA LEU A 121 10.13 11.76 9.12
C LEU A 121 10.60 12.90 10.01
N GLU A 122 11.57 13.69 9.54
CA GLU A 122 12.15 14.79 10.30
C GLU A 122 11.16 15.93 10.57
N ASP A 123 10.19 16.15 9.66
CA ASP A 123 9.17 17.20 9.78
C ASP A 123 7.89 16.73 10.51
N GLU A 124 7.77 15.44 10.79
CA GLU A 124 6.64 14.83 11.48
C GLU A 124 7.08 13.74 12.46
N PRO A 125 7.98 14.04 13.42
CA PRO A 125 8.52 13.01 14.31
C PRO A 125 7.46 12.45 15.26
N ASP A 126 6.53 13.26 15.78
CA ASP A 126 5.65 12.86 16.90
C ASP A 126 4.17 12.79 16.49
N THR A 127 3.85 12.08 15.41
CA THR A 127 2.46 12.00 14.91
C THR A 127 1.56 11.08 15.73
N GLY A 128 2.15 10.12 16.45
CA GLY A 128 1.41 9.04 17.12
C GLY A 128 0.75 8.06 16.13
N THR A 129 1.20 8.05 14.87
CA THR A 129 0.66 7.21 13.79
C THR A 129 1.73 6.35 13.15
N PHE A 130 1.31 5.22 12.58
CA PHE A 130 2.14 4.29 11.84
C PHE A 130 1.48 3.94 10.51
N ASP A 131 2.21 4.01 9.40
CA ASP A 131 1.68 3.78 8.07
C ASP A 131 2.31 2.59 7.35
N TYR A 132 1.48 1.89 6.58
CA TYR A 132 1.89 1.00 5.52
C TYR A 132 1.36 1.52 4.18
N ALA A 133 2.17 1.44 3.12
CA ALA A 133 1.83 1.87 1.77
C ALA A 133 2.08 0.73 0.78
N ASN A 134 1.07 -0.15 0.64
CA ASN A 134 1.20 -1.45 0.00
C ASN A 134 0.50 -1.49 -1.37
N ILE A 135 0.96 -2.40 -2.23
CA ILE A 135 0.35 -2.68 -3.54
C ILE A 135 -0.01 -4.15 -3.67
N ASN A 136 -0.91 -4.49 -4.60
CA ASN A 136 -1.34 -5.86 -4.84
C ASN A 136 -0.37 -6.74 -5.66
N ALA A 137 0.93 -6.66 -5.35
CA ALA A 137 1.96 -7.50 -5.94
C ALA A 137 3.10 -7.76 -4.95
N PRO A 138 3.68 -8.98 -4.92
CA PRO A 138 4.80 -9.33 -4.03
C PRO A 138 6.17 -8.82 -4.50
N ILE A 139 6.22 -8.23 -5.69
CA ILE A 139 7.41 -7.69 -6.35
C ILE A 139 7.13 -6.29 -6.89
N PHE A 140 8.17 -5.56 -7.24
CA PHE A 140 8.10 -4.28 -7.92
C PHE A 140 8.90 -4.30 -9.23
N PHE A 141 8.60 -3.34 -10.10
CA PHE A 141 9.19 -3.23 -11.44
C PHE A 141 10.40 -2.29 -11.48
N CYS A 142 11.03 -1.99 -10.34
CA CYS A 142 12.11 -0.99 -10.29
C CYS A 142 13.01 -1.23 -9.07
N ASN A 143 14.31 -1.41 -9.31
CA ASN A 143 15.30 -1.69 -8.25
C ASN A 143 16.13 -0.47 -7.85
N THR A 144 16.35 0.49 -8.75
CA THR A 144 17.23 1.65 -8.54
C THR A 144 16.56 2.97 -8.90
N VAL A 145 17.00 4.08 -8.28
CA VAL A 145 16.50 5.42 -8.57
C VAL A 145 16.87 5.83 -10.00
N GLU A 146 18.06 5.46 -10.48
CA GLU A 146 18.45 5.61 -11.88
C GLU A 146 17.41 5.00 -12.84
N HIS A 147 17.01 3.75 -12.59
CA HIS A 147 16.02 3.09 -13.44
C HIS A 147 14.65 3.75 -13.34
N TYR A 148 14.29 4.23 -12.14
CA TYR A 148 13.03 4.93 -11.94
C TYR A 148 12.90 6.19 -12.81
N LEU A 149 14.00 6.88 -13.13
CA LEU A 149 13.98 8.09 -13.96
C LEU A 149 13.32 7.88 -15.33
N PHE A 150 13.65 6.79 -16.00
CA PHE A 150 13.08 6.47 -17.32
C PHE A 150 11.77 5.68 -17.21
N ILE A 151 11.61 4.83 -16.19
CA ILE A 151 10.37 4.07 -15.97
C ILE A 151 9.21 5.02 -15.67
N GLN A 152 9.43 6.02 -14.82
CA GLN A 152 8.42 7.04 -14.50
C GLN A 152 7.95 7.76 -15.77
N GLU A 153 8.90 8.24 -16.60
CA GLU A 153 8.56 8.88 -17.88
C GLU A 153 7.77 7.97 -18.81
N LEU A 154 8.21 6.71 -18.95
CA LEU A 154 7.50 5.73 -19.78
C LEU A 154 6.05 5.54 -19.32
N PHE A 155 5.81 5.45 -18.01
CA PHE A 155 4.46 5.24 -17.48
C PHE A 155 3.56 6.46 -17.62
N LEU A 156 4.12 7.67 -17.49
CA LEU A 156 3.40 8.91 -17.79
C LEU A 156 3.03 8.99 -19.28
N ASP A 157 3.96 8.64 -20.17
CA ASP A 157 3.76 8.70 -21.63
C ASP A 157 3.07 7.47 -22.21
N ALA A 158 2.80 6.44 -21.41
CA ALA A 158 2.23 5.17 -21.87
C ALA A 158 1.00 5.35 -22.79
N PRO A 159 0.02 6.25 -22.52
CA PRO A 159 -1.09 6.49 -23.44
C PRO A 159 -0.64 6.93 -24.84
N SER A 160 0.40 7.76 -24.94
CA SER A 160 0.96 8.23 -26.21
C SER A 160 1.60 7.08 -26.99
N TYR A 161 2.40 6.24 -26.32
CA TYR A 161 2.99 5.03 -26.93
C TYR A 161 1.90 4.10 -27.45
N PHE A 162 0.95 3.70 -26.61
CA PHE A 162 -0.05 2.70 -26.98
C PHE A 162 -1.10 3.22 -27.98
N SER A 163 -1.31 4.54 -28.08
CA SER A 163 -2.17 5.14 -29.11
C SER A 163 -1.68 4.87 -30.55
N GLN A 164 -0.38 4.61 -30.72
CA GLN A 164 0.24 4.31 -32.01
C GLN A 164 0.15 2.82 -32.39
N GLY A 165 -0.57 2.01 -31.60
CA GLY A 165 -0.72 0.57 -31.84
C GLY A 165 0.60 -0.20 -31.68
N ARG A 166 0.80 -1.24 -32.51
CA ARG A 166 1.95 -2.15 -32.40
C ARG A 166 3.32 -1.44 -32.47
N PRO A 167 3.59 -0.51 -33.41
CA PRO A 167 4.86 0.20 -33.45
C PRO A 167 5.17 0.97 -32.17
N GLY A 168 4.17 1.63 -31.59
CA GLY A 168 4.33 2.33 -30.31
C GLY A 168 4.55 1.38 -29.14
N ALA A 169 3.83 0.27 -29.07
CA ALA A 169 4.07 -0.76 -28.07
C ALA A 169 5.48 -1.35 -28.14
N HIS A 170 5.98 -1.65 -29.34
CA HIS A 170 7.36 -2.13 -29.53
C HIS A 170 8.39 -1.12 -29.04
N ARG A 171 8.18 0.16 -29.34
CA ARG A 171 9.05 1.23 -28.87
C ARG A 171 9.00 1.37 -27.35
N PHE A 172 7.82 1.30 -26.73
CA PHE A 172 7.69 1.33 -25.27
C PHE A 172 8.52 0.22 -24.61
N PHE A 173 8.44 -1.02 -25.13
CA PHE A 173 9.19 -2.15 -24.58
C PHE A 173 10.71 -2.01 -24.80
N ALA A 174 11.12 -1.53 -25.98
CA ALA A 174 12.54 -1.27 -26.26
C ALA A 174 13.08 -0.16 -25.35
N ASP A 175 12.35 0.94 -25.20
CA ASP A 175 12.70 2.07 -24.34
C ASP A 175 12.75 1.65 -22.87
N PHE A 176 11.87 0.75 -22.41
CA PHE A 176 11.92 0.22 -21.05
C PHE A 176 13.22 -0.55 -20.82
N VAL A 177 13.50 -1.55 -21.67
CA VAL A 177 14.66 -2.44 -21.48
C VAL A 177 15.98 -1.69 -21.62
N THR A 178 16.07 -0.74 -22.56
CA THR A 178 17.31 -0.02 -22.87
C THR A 178 17.50 1.26 -22.05
N GLY A 179 16.57 1.59 -21.15
CA GLY A 179 16.53 2.89 -20.48
C GLY A 179 16.48 4.06 -21.47
N LYS A 180 15.64 3.96 -22.50
CA LYS A 180 15.57 4.93 -23.61
C LYS A 180 16.91 5.13 -24.32
N GLY A 181 17.74 4.09 -24.34
CA GLY A 181 19.08 4.08 -24.93
C GLY A 181 20.19 4.67 -24.05
N THR A 182 19.93 4.98 -22.78
CA THR A 182 20.96 5.50 -21.86
C THR A 182 21.76 4.39 -21.19
N LEU A 183 21.23 3.17 -21.11
CA LEU A 183 21.90 2.04 -20.46
C LEU A 183 22.88 1.34 -21.41
N ALA A 184 24.02 0.93 -20.87
CA ALA A 184 24.89 -0.03 -21.53
C ALA A 184 24.18 -1.38 -21.70
N GLN A 185 24.60 -2.18 -22.68
CA GLN A 185 23.88 -3.41 -23.04
C GLN A 185 23.86 -4.45 -21.91
N GLU A 186 24.96 -4.54 -21.17
CA GLU A 186 25.12 -5.37 -19.98
C GLU A 186 24.20 -4.95 -18.82
N ASP A 187 23.74 -3.71 -18.80
CA ASP A 187 22.92 -3.11 -17.73
C ASP A 187 21.46 -2.91 -18.15
N TRP A 188 21.03 -3.44 -19.30
CA TRP A 188 19.64 -3.37 -19.72
C TRP A 188 18.69 -3.92 -18.64
N ALA A 189 17.60 -3.20 -18.40
CA ALA A 189 16.63 -3.41 -17.32
C ALA A 189 15.68 -4.59 -17.57
N TRP A 190 16.23 -5.77 -17.88
CA TRP A 190 15.48 -6.97 -18.19
C TRP A 190 14.68 -7.49 -16.99
N ASP A 191 15.26 -7.48 -15.80
CA ASP A 191 14.60 -8.00 -14.60
C ASP A 191 13.39 -7.13 -14.23
N GLU A 192 13.55 -5.81 -14.27
CA GLU A 192 12.47 -4.84 -14.11
C GLU A 192 11.40 -4.99 -15.17
N PHE A 193 11.79 -5.17 -16.44
CA PHE A 193 10.85 -5.36 -17.54
C PHE A 193 10.04 -6.64 -17.36
N LEU A 194 10.68 -7.75 -16.97
CA LEU A 194 10.00 -9.02 -16.70
C LEU A 194 9.07 -8.90 -15.49
N ALA A 195 9.48 -8.19 -14.44
CA ALA A 195 8.62 -7.88 -13.30
C ALA A 195 7.40 -7.04 -13.72
N PHE A 196 7.59 -6.00 -14.54
CA PHE A 196 6.49 -5.23 -15.12
C PHE A 196 5.52 -6.11 -15.92
N LEU A 197 6.02 -7.03 -16.75
CA LEU A 197 5.18 -7.97 -17.49
C LEU A 197 4.40 -8.92 -16.57
N ARG A 198 4.95 -9.31 -15.42
CA ARG A 198 4.21 -10.08 -14.40
C ARG A 198 3.11 -9.22 -13.77
N LEU A 199 3.41 -7.97 -13.39
CA LEU A 199 2.46 -7.06 -12.76
C LEU A 199 1.31 -6.66 -13.70
N SER A 200 1.56 -6.51 -14.99
CA SER A 200 0.51 -6.22 -15.99
C SER A 200 -0.53 -7.35 -16.16
N LYS A 201 -0.26 -8.55 -15.61
CA LYS A 201 -1.17 -9.70 -15.64
C LYS A 201 -2.01 -9.85 -14.37
N ILE A 202 -1.92 -8.91 -13.42
CA ILE A 202 -2.77 -8.93 -12.22
C ILE A 202 -4.24 -8.93 -12.65
N PRO A 203 -5.06 -9.90 -12.21
CA PRO A 203 -6.46 -9.94 -12.58
C PRO A 203 -7.23 -8.80 -11.89
N PRO A 204 -8.15 -8.12 -12.60
CA PRO A 204 -9.04 -7.16 -11.97
C PRO A 204 -10.08 -7.90 -11.12
N VAL A 205 -9.85 -7.91 -9.81
CA VAL A 205 -10.75 -8.49 -8.80
C VAL A 205 -11.15 -7.41 -7.81
N ASN A 206 -12.17 -7.68 -7.00
CA ASN A 206 -12.52 -6.82 -5.89
C ASN A 206 -11.29 -6.53 -5.02
N VAL A 207 -11.09 -5.28 -4.60
CA VAL A 207 -9.95 -4.91 -3.74
C VAL A 207 -9.95 -5.70 -2.42
N LEU A 208 -11.12 -6.17 -1.95
CA LEU A 208 -11.23 -7.04 -0.78
C LEU A 208 -10.72 -8.48 -0.99
N LEU A 209 -10.36 -8.86 -2.22
CA LEU A 209 -9.78 -10.17 -2.57
C LEU A 209 -8.29 -10.13 -2.85
N SER A 210 -7.70 -8.94 -2.94
CA SER A 210 -6.27 -8.78 -3.20
C SER A 210 -5.48 -8.89 -1.89
N SER A 211 -4.32 -9.52 -1.96
CA SER A 211 -3.27 -9.35 -0.95
C SER A 211 -2.42 -8.14 -1.31
N TYR A 212 -1.83 -7.47 -0.33
CA TYR A 212 -1.09 -6.22 -0.50
C TYR A 212 0.27 -6.24 0.21
N TRP A 213 1.37 -6.02 -0.51
CA TRP A 213 2.73 -6.11 0.03
C TRP A 213 3.42 -4.76 0.11
N THR A 214 4.41 -4.65 1.01
CA THR A 214 5.36 -3.52 1.08
C THR A 214 6.24 -3.41 -0.16
N MET A 215 6.26 -4.45 -1.00
CA MET A 215 7.13 -4.68 -2.16
C MET A 215 8.60 -4.86 -1.77
N GLY A 216 9.21 -3.79 -1.26
CA GLY A 216 10.56 -3.78 -0.72
C GLY A 216 10.63 -4.41 0.67
N ALA A 217 11.85 -4.72 1.07
CA ALA A 217 12.14 -5.18 2.43
C ALA A 217 11.98 -4.03 3.43
N VAL A 218 11.68 -4.39 4.67
CA VAL A 218 11.63 -3.51 5.82
C VAL A 218 12.46 -4.12 6.93
N ARG A 219 12.99 -3.28 7.82
CA ARG A 219 13.49 -3.75 9.11
C ARG A 219 12.32 -4.30 9.92
N HIS A 220 12.60 -5.30 10.75
CA HIS A 220 11.65 -5.89 11.69
C HIS A 220 12.38 -6.14 13.01
N GLY A 221 12.64 -5.06 13.76
CA GLY A 221 13.49 -5.06 14.96
C GLY A 221 14.91 -5.55 14.66
N ASP A 222 15.25 -6.72 15.19
CA ASP A 222 16.56 -7.37 14.97
C ASP A 222 16.65 -8.11 13.62
N HIS A 223 15.59 -8.12 12.81
CA HIS A 223 15.49 -8.92 11.58
C HIS A 223 15.13 -8.07 10.35
N ILE A 224 15.09 -8.72 9.19
CA ILE A 224 14.67 -8.16 7.90
C ILE A 224 13.42 -8.90 7.45
N ALA A 225 12.43 -8.19 6.93
CA ALA A 225 11.14 -8.77 6.54
C ALA A 225 10.58 -8.19 5.24
N LYS A 226 9.61 -8.89 4.67
CA LYS A 226 8.54 -8.30 3.85
C LYS A 226 7.22 -8.45 4.61
N VAL A 227 6.35 -7.44 4.50
CA VAL A 227 5.02 -7.46 5.13
C VAL A 227 3.95 -7.57 4.05
N ARG A 228 2.95 -8.43 4.27
CA ARG A 228 1.76 -8.54 3.43
C ARG A 228 0.48 -8.41 4.24
N ILE A 229 -0.53 -7.80 3.65
CA ILE A 229 -1.89 -7.69 4.18
C ILE A 229 -2.76 -8.55 3.27
N ALA A 230 -3.10 -9.76 3.72
CA ALA A 230 -3.81 -10.75 2.93
C ALA A 230 -5.26 -10.88 3.44
N PRO A 231 -6.27 -11.06 2.58
CA PRO A 231 -7.65 -11.17 3.03
C PRO A 231 -7.82 -12.45 3.86
N ASP A 232 -8.49 -12.33 5.00
CA ASP A 232 -8.83 -13.50 5.81
C ASP A 232 -9.67 -14.46 4.96
N PRO A 233 -9.43 -15.79 5.01
CA PRO A 233 -10.15 -16.75 4.18
C PRO A 233 -11.68 -16.68 4.32
N HIS A 234 -12.20 -16.40 5.52
CA HIS A 234 -13.64 -16.28 5.73
C HIS A 234 -14.23 -15.05 5.02
N SER A 235 -13.57 -13.90 5.19
CA SER A 235 -13.90 -12.63 4.56
C SER A 235 -13.77 -12.73 3.04
N ALA A 236 -12.70 -13.35 2.54
CA ALA A 236 -12.48 -13.60 1.13
C ALA A 236 -13.60 -14.48 0.54
N ALA A 237 -14.07 -15.50 1.26
CA ALA A 237 -15.19 -16.34 0.81
C ALA A 237 -16.53 -15.57 0.82
N ALA A 238 -16.69 -14.58 1.69
CA ALA A 238 -17.92 -13.80 1.82
C ALA A 238 -18.09 -12.72 0.74
N VAL A 239 -17.03 -12.34 -0.01
CA VAL A 239 -17.10 -11.35 -1.09
C VAL A 239 -18.03 -11.85 -2.20
N VAL A 240 -19.09 -11.07 -2.47
CA VAL A 240 -20.09 -11.39 -3.51
C VAL A 240 -19.61 -10.89 -4.88
N ARG A 241 -19.21 -9.62 -4.98
CA ARG A 241 -18.77 -8.97 -6.23
C ARG A 241 -17.31 -9.26 -6.50
N ARG A 242 -16.98 -10.51 -6.80
CA ARG A 242 -15.59 -11.02 -6.87
C ARG A 242 -14.82 -10.51 -8.09
N ALA A 243 -15.38 -10.72 -9.28
CA ALA A 243 -14.77 -10.31 -10.54
C ALA A 243 -15.10 -8.86 -10.84
N ILE A 244 -14.12 -8.11 -11.34
CA ILE A 244 -14.30 -6.73 -11.81
C ILE A 244 -14.03 -6.74 -13.31
N ASP A 245 -14.95 -6.19 -14.09
CA ASP A 245 -14.72 -5.89 -15.50
C ASP A 245 -14.47 -4.39 -15.63
N PRO A 246 -13.21 -3.93 -15.77
CA PRO A 246 -12.90 -2.51 -15.92
C PRO A 246 -13.60 -1.84 -17.10
N ALA A 247 -14.04 -2.60 -18.11
CA ALA A 247 -14.72 -2.07 -19.28
C ALA A 247 -16.24 -1.96 -19.13
N SER A 248 -16.84 -2.51 -18.06
CA SER A 248 -18.30 -2.54 -17.91
C SER A 248 -18.92 -1.18 -17.57
N ALA A 249 -18.15 -0.28 -16.95
CA ALA A 249 -18.57 1.08 -16.61
C ALA A 249 -17.33 1.98 -16.40
N PRO A 250 -17.47 3.33 -16.39
CA PRO A 250 -16.35 4.22 -16.08
C PRO A 250 -15.74 3.99 -14.68
N GLU A 251 -16.59 3.66 -13.71
CA GLU A 251 -16.25 3.40 -12.30
C GLU A 251 -16.77 2.01 -11.92
N VAL A 252 -15.88 1.10 -11.53
CA VAL A 252 -16.24 -0.27 -11.17
C VAL A 252 -15.70 -0.69 -9.81
N PHE A 253 -14.52 -0.22 -9.41
CA PHE A 253 -13.91 -0.63 -8.14
C PHE A 253 -14.57 0.03 -6.93
N ARG A 254 -14.82 1.35 -6.97
CA ARG A 254 -15.47 2.06 -5.86
C ARG A 254 -16.90 1.58 -5.60
N PRO A 255 -17.79 1.46 -6.61
CA PRO A 255 -19.14 0.91 -6.39
C PRO A 255 -19.13 -0.51 -5.84
N ALA A 256 -18.19 -1.37 -6.29
CA ALA A 256 -18.04 -2.71 -5.75
C ALA A 256 -17.62 -2.69 -4.27
N LEU A 257 -16.62 -1.88 -3.91
CA LEU A 257 -16.17 -1.72 -2.53
C LEU A 257 -17.28 -1.18 -1.61
N GLN A 258 -17.99 -0.15 -2.05
CA GLN A 258 -19.12 0.44 -1.32
C GLN A 258 -20.18 -0.61 -0.99
N ALA A 259 -20.60 -1.37 -2.00
CA ALA A 259 -21.67 -2.34 -1.85
C ALA A 259 -21.27 -3.50 -0.92
N GLU A 260 -20.01 -3.95 -0.95
CA GLU A 260 -19.53 -4.96 0.00
C GLU A 260 -19.51 -4.43 1.44
N LEU A 261 -18.92 -3.24 1.67
CA LEU A 261 -18.76 -2.67 3.02
C LEU A 261 -20.09 -2.28 3.67
N GLN A 262 -21.10 -1.91 2.87
CA GLN A 262 -22.45 -1.63 3.37
C GLN A 262 -23.18 -2.89 3.85
N GLU A 263 -22.83 -4.07 3.32
CA GLU A 263 -23.53 -5.32 3.61
C GLU A 263 -22.95 -6.05 4.83
N ARG A 264 -21.62 -6.05 5.02
CA ARG A 264 -20.97 -6.91 6.02
C ARG A 264 -19.57 -6.43 6.42
N PRO A 265 -19.05 -6.84 7.59
CA PRO A 265 -17.66 -6.62 7.97
C PRO A 265 -16.70 -7.53 7.18
N TYR A 266 -15.45 -7.09 7.10
CA TYR A 266 -14.35 -7.82 6.45
C TYR A 266 -13.11 -7.83 7.33
N ALA A 267 -12.21 -8.77 7.09
CA ALA A 267 -10.92 -8.85 7.78
C ALA A 267 -9.78 -9.20 6.81
N PHE A 268 -8.58 -8.79 7.20
CA PHE A 268 -7.30 -9.15 6.60
C PHE A 268 -6.34 -9.59 7.70
N ASP A 269 -5.43 -10.48 7.37
CA ASP A 269 -4.26 -10.82 8.17
C ASP A 269 -3.08 -9.95 7.75
N ILE A 270 -2.47 -9.27 8.71
CA ILE A 270 -1.16 -8.63 8.53
C ILE A 270 -0.11 -9.68 8.86
N GLN A 271 0.70 -10.03 7.87
CA GLN A 271 1.64 -11.15 7.93
C GLN A 271 3.06 -10.69 7.63
N VAL A 272 4.01 -11.28 8.34
CA VAL A 272 5.44 -10.99 8.23
C VAL A 272 6.14 -12.22 7.66
N GLN A 273 6.97 -12.02 6.64
CA GLN A 273 7.87 -13.02 6.11
C GLN A 273 9.31 -12.60 6.42
N LEU A 274 10.00 -13.33 7.31
CA LEU A 274 11.36 -13.00 7.74
C LEU A 274 12.41 -13.53 6.75
N CYS A 275 13.47 -12.74 6.52
CA CYS A 275 14.55 -13.12 5.63
C CYS A 275 15.39 -14.27 6.20
N THR A 276 15.74 -15.25 5.37
CA THR A 276 16.60 -16.40 5.74
C THR A 276 17.87 -16.52 4.89
N ASP A 277 17.89 -15.97 3.67
CA ASP A 277 19.07 -15.95 2.78
C ASP A 277 19.04 -14.70 1.89
N LEU A 278 19.94 -13.74 2.13
CA LEU A 278 20.01 -12.48 1.37
C LEU A 278 20.26 -12.65 -0.13
N ARG A 279 20.77 -13.80 -0.59
CA ARG A 279 20.95 -14.05 -2.03
C ARG A 279 19.65 -14.45 -2.71
N ARG A 280 18.73 -15.09 -1.98
CA ARG A 280 17.44 -15.56 -2.50
C ARG A 280 16.28 -14.66 -2.07
N MET A 281 16.50 -13.87 -1.02
CA MET A 281 15.58 -12.91 -0.44
C MET A 281 16.29 -11.55 -0.34
N PRO A 282 16.70 -10.97 -1.48
CA PRO A 282 17.50 -9.75 -1.51
C PRO A 282 16.71 -8.53 -1.01
N VAL A 283 17.44 -7.55 -0.47
CA VAL A 283 16.92 -6.24 -0.03
C VAL A 283 16.75 -5.29 -1.21
N GLU A 284 17.80 -5.14 -2.03
CA GLU A 284 17.85 -4.17 -3.13
C GLU A 284 17.08 -4.62 -4.39
N ASP A 285 16.94 -5.94 -4.60
CA ASP A 285 16.23 -6.47 -5.77
C ASP A 285 14.77 -6.76 -5.46
N THR A 286 13.93 -5.79 -5.79
CA THR A 286 12.48 -5.80 -5.64
C THR A 286 11.77 -6.67 -6.68
N THR A 287 12.45 -7.09 -7.75
CA THR A 287 11.88 -7.97 -8.79
C THR A 287 11.78 -9.43 -8.32
N VAL A 288 12.50 -9.77 -7.24
CA VAL A 288 12.52 -11.11 -6.64
C VAL A 288 11.41 -11.29 -5.61
N GLU A 289 10.53 -12.24 -5.93
CA GLU A 289 9.55 -12.76 -4.99
C GLU A 289 10.24 -13.71 -4.00
N TRP A 290 10.06 -13.45 -2.71
CA TRP A 290 10.68 -14.23 -1.66
C TRP A 290 9.98 -15.59 -1.50
N PRO A 291 10.69 -16.73 -1.68
CA PRO A 291 10.04 -18.04 -1.70
C PRO A 291 9.45 -18.43 -0.33
N GLU A 292 8.17 -18.80 -0.30
CA GLU A 292 7.52 -19.23 0.95
C GLU A 292 8.09 -20.55 1.50
N GLU A 293 8.73 -21.38 0.66
CA GLU A 293 9.40 -22.59 1.13
C GLU A 293 10.65 -22.29 1.99
N LEU A 294 11.24 -21.10 1.83
CA LEU A 294 12.35 -20.64 2.66
C LEU A 294 11.88 -20.00 3.97
N SER A 295 10.84 -19.18 3.88
CA SER A 295 10.19 -18.59 5.04
C SER A 295 8.70 -18.41 4.75
N PRO A 296 7.80 -19.04 5.52
CA PRO A 296 6.37 -18.78 5.39
C PRO A 296 6.04 -17.37 5.90
N SER A 297 4.89 -16.86 5.48
CA SER A 297 4.30 -15.65 6.05
C SER A 297 3.55 -15.99 7.34
N VAL A 298 3.85 -15.30 8.44
CA VAL A 298 3.23 -15.52 9.76
C VAL A 298 2.34 -14.34 10.12
N THR A 299 1.09 -14.60 10.48
CA THR A 299 0.14 -13.57 10.94
C THR A 299 0.60 -12.99 12.27
N VAL A 300 0.85 -11.67 12.29
CA VAL A 300 1.25 -10.91 13.49
C VAL A 300 0.15 -9.96 13.98
N ALA A 301 -0.78 -9.59 13.11
CA ALA A 301 -1.92 -8.76 13.45
C ALA A 301 -3.13 -9.06 12.57
N ARG A 302 -4.33 -8.71 13.04
CA ARG A 302 -5.59 -8.79 12.29
C ARG A 302 -6.14 -7.40 12.04
N LEU A 303 -6.37 -7.07 10.78
CA LEU A 303 -7.00 -5.83 10.34
C LEU A 303 -8.50 -6.09 10.12
N ARG A 304 -9.36 -5.43 10.87
CA ARG A 304 -10.83 -5.57 10.80
C ARG A 304 -11.47 -4.31 10.25
N LEU A 305 -12.35 -4.49 9.27
CA LEU A 305 -13.16 -3.45 8.66
C LEU A 305 -14.61 -3.68 9.12
N PRO A 306 -15.19 -2.81 9.96
CA PRO A 306 -16.60 -2.90 10.29
C PRO A 306 -17.48 -2.66 9.05
N GLN A 307 -18.71 -3.16 9.10
CA GLN A 307 -19.77 -2.73 8.17
C GLN A 307 -19.93 -1.21 8.29
N GLN A 308 -19.88 -0.52 7.14
CA GLN A 308 -19.88 0.94 7.11
C GLN A 308 -20.30 1.46 5.73
N ASP A 309 -20.73 2.72 5.69
CA ASP A 309 -21.05 3.42 4.46
C ASP A 309 -19.94 4.42 4.08
N ILE A 310 -19.32 4.21 2.92
CA ILE A 310 -18.32 5.11 2.34
C ILE A 310 -18.84 5.84 1.09
N SER A 311 -20.17 5.83 0.87
CA SER A 311 -20.80 6.34 -0.35
C SER A 311 -20.73 7.86 -0.50
N SER A 312 -20.71 8.59 0.62
CA SER A 312 -20.68 10.06 0.65
C SER A 312 -19.49 10.61 -0.17
N PRO A 313 -19.69 11.68 -0.98
CA PRO A 313 -18.60 12.39 -1.64
C PRO A 313 -17.53 12.91 -0.67
N GLU A 314 -17.94 13.32 0.55
CA GLU A 314 -17.01 13.77 1.60
C GLU A 314 -15.98 12.69 1.97
N ASN A 315 -16.29 11.40 1.77
CA ASN A 315 -15.34 10.32 1.99
C ASN A 315 -14.11 10.46 1.07
N LEU A 316 -14.31 10.85 -0.19
CA LEU A 316 -13.23 11.04 -1.14
C LEU A 316 -12.44 12.32 -0.85
N GLU A 317 -13.11 13.39 -0.43
CA GLU A 317 -12.45 14.64 -0.03
C GLU A 317 -11.54 14.43 1.19
N LYS A 318 -12.07 13.76 2.22
CA LYS A 318 -11.31 13.39 3.43
C LYS A 318 -10.16 12.44 3.10
N MET A 319 -10.40 11.45 2.24
CA MET A 319 -9.36 10.55 1.74
C MET A 319 -8.24 11.31 1.02
N ASP A 320 -8.59 12.29 0.19
CA ASP A 320 -7.63 13.03 -0.62
C ASP A 320 -6.73 13.94 0.24
N ALA A 321 -7.31 14.53 1.29
CA ALA A 321 -6.60 15.36 2.27
C ALA A 321 -5.63 14.57 3.16
N LEU A 322 -5.67 13.24 3.19
CA LEU A 322 -4.73 12.44 3.99
C LEU A 322 -3.42 12.16 3.26
N SER A 323 -2.34 12.07 4.04
CA SER A 323 -1.04 11.60 3.61
C SER A 323 -0.72 10.24 4.23
N PHE A 324 -0.23 9.32 3.39
CA PHE A 324 0.27 8.01 3.79
C PHE A 324 1.68 7.86 3.23
N THR A 325 2.62 7.40 4.04
CA THR A 325 4.02 7.24 3.60
C THR A 325 4.68 6.06 4.30
N PRO A 326 5.46 5.22 3.60
CA PRO A 326 6.14 4.07 4.22
C PRO A 326 7.20 4.49 5.26
N TRP A 327 7.54 5.78 5.35
CA TRP A 327 8.50 6.31 6.32
C TRP A 327 7.84 6.85 7.59
N ARG A 328 6.51 6.82 7.68
CA ARG A 328 5.80 7.10 8.93
C ARG A 328 5.72 5.82 9.75
N VAL A 329 6.87 5.35 10.20
CA VAL A 329 7.06 4.11 10.96
C VAL A 329 8.13 4.34 12.02
N THR A 330 8.21 3.47 13.02
CA THR A 330 9.32 3.52 14.00
C THR A 330 10.61 2.98 13.39
N ALA A 331 11.76 3.23 14.03
CA ALA A 331 13.07 2.82 13.53
C ALA A 331 13.20 1.29 13.34
N GLU A 332 12.50 0.50 14.13
CA GLU A 332 12.45 -0.97 14.03
C GLU A 332 11.71 -1.47 12.78
N HIS A 333 10.99 -0.59 12.09
CA HIS A 333 10.19 -0.86 10.89
C HIS A 333 10.69 -0.09 9.66
N ALA A 334 11.90 0.46 9.73
CA ALA A 334 12.50 1.27 8.67
C ALA A 334 12.43 0.57 7.29
N PRO A 335 11.93 1.24 6.24
CA PRO A 335 12.03 0.74 4.87
C PRO A 335 13.50 0.53 4.45
N LEU A 336 13.79 -0.56 3.75
CA LEU A 336 15.17 -0.93 3.35
C LEU A 336 15.31 -1.01 1.83
N GLY A 337 16.48 -0.63 1.34
CA GLY A 337 16.86 -0.67 -0.08
C GLY A 337 16.64 0.66 -0.79
N SER A 338 17.32 0.85 -1.92
CA SER A 338 17.46 2.12 -2.61
C SER A 338 16.11 2.77 -2.96
N ILE A 339 15.22 2.04 -3.63
CA ILE A 339 13.89 2.55 -3.96
C ILE A 339 13.07 2.87 -2.71
N MET A 340 13.21 2.08 -1.64
CA MET A 340 12.50 2.37 -0.39
C MET A 340 13.04 3.64 0.27
N ARG A 341 14.36 3.89 0.25
CA ARG A 341 14.99 5.15 0.70
C ARG A 341 14.50 6.35 -0.11
N ALA A 342 14.44 6.22 -1.44
CA ALA A 342 13.94 7.28 -2.32
C ALA A 342 12.47 7.65 -2.02
N ARG A 343 11.64 6.67 -1.64
CA ARG A 343 10.23 6.93 -1.28
C ARG A 343 10.08 7.90 -0.11
N LYS A 344 11.08 8.09 0.76
CA LYS A 344 11.00 9.04 1.87
C LYS A 344 10.70 10.45 1.38
N GLU A 345 11.63 11.00 0.61
CA GLU A 345 11.54 12.39 0.17
C GLU A 345 10.53 12.56 -0.96
N VAL A 346 10.38 11.57 -1.86
CA VAL A 346 9.36 11.63 -2.93
C VAL A 346 7.95 11.74 -2.33
N TYR A 347 7.58 10.89 -1.36
CA TYR A 347 6.27 10.97 -0.71
C TYR A 347 6.10 12.28 0.05
N ARG A 348 7.14 12.74 0.76
CA ARG A 348 7.12 13.99 1.52
C ARG A 348 6.89 15.20 0.61
N ARG A 349 7.64 15.30 -0.50
CA ARG A 349 7.52 16.40 -1.48
C ARG A 349 6.20 16.35 -2.24
N SER A 350 5.74 15.15 -2.59
CA SER A 350 4.41 14.94 -3.17
C SER A 350 3.30 15.44 -2.23
N SER A 351 3.37 15.10 -0.94
CA SER A 351 2.44 15.61 0.08
C SER A 351 2.48 17.14 0.17
N LEU A 352 3.66 17.74 0.39
CA LEU A 352 3.82 19.20 0.50
C LEU A 352 3.23 19.95 -0.69
N ALA A 353 3.57 19.53 -1.92
CA ALA A 353 3.10 20.16 -3.14
C ALA A 353 1.57 20.05 -3.28
N ARG A 354 0.99 18.86 -3.10
CA ARG A 354 -0.47 18.66 -3.20
C ARG A 354 -1.23 19.46 -2.16
N HIS A 355 -0.81 19.41 -0.90
CA HIS A 355 -1.49 20.14 0.17
C HIS A 355 -1.47 21.65 -0.07
N HIS A 356 -0.34 22.18 -0.53
CA HIS A 356 -0.22 23.59 -0.91
C HIS A 356 -1.15 23.96 -2.08
N LEU A 357 -1.09 23.21 -3.18
CA LEU A 357 -1.85 23.50 -4.41
C LEU A 357 -3.35 23.28 -4.23
N ASN A 358 -3.75 22.30 -3.41
CA ASN A 358 -5.15 22.00 -3.10
C ASN A 358 -5.70 22.83 -1.93
N GLN A 359 -4.89 23.70 -1.33
CA GLN A 359 -5.27 24.52 -0.16
C GLN A 359 -5.78 23.67 1.02
N GLN A 360 -5.19 22.49 1.20
CA GLN A 360 -5.52 21.56 2.27
C GLN A 360 -4.44 21.64 3.37
N PRO A 361 -4.80 21.75 4.65
CA PRO A 361 -3.81 21.71 5.73
C PRO A 361 -3.07 20.38 5.70
N ARG A 362 -1.74 20.42 5.84
CA ARG A 362 -0.90 19.24 6.00
C ARG A 362 -0.73 18.99 7.49
N THR A 363 -1.61 18.17 8.05
CA THR A 363 -1.63 17.82 9.48
C THR A 363 -1.99 16.36 9.63
N GLU A 364 -1.31 15.65 10.53
CA GLU A 364 -1.64 14.26 10.83
C GLU A 364 -2.77 14.16 11.85
N PRO A 365 -3.83 13.37 11.56
CA PRO A 365 -4.91 13.15 12.51
C PRO A 365 -4.46 12.24 13.67
N HIS A 366 -5.11 12.40 14.82
CA HIS A 366 -4.84 11.60 16.01
C HIS A 366 -5.80 10.42 16.20
N SER A 367 -6.92 10.40 15.47
CA SER A 367 -7.90 9.30 15.51
C SER A 367 -8.67 9.19 14.21
N ALA A 368 -9.38 8.06 14.03
CA ALA A 368 -10.28 7.90 12.90
C ALA A 368 -11.49 8.84 13.00
N ASP A 369 -11.93 9.17 14.23
CA ASP A 369 -13.06 10.07 14.50
C ASP A 369 -12.78 11.52 14.08
N GLU A 370 -11.55 12.00 14.21
CA GLU A 370 -11.16 13.33 13.74
C GLU A 370 -11.38 13.49 12.23
N VAL A 371 -11.19 12.40 11.47
CA VAL A 371 -11.33 12.41 10.01
C VAL A 371 -12.76 12.09 9.59
N LEU A 372 -13.29 10.95 10.04
CA LEU A 372 -14.56 10.40 9.55
C LEU A 372 -15.77 10.79 10.40
N GLY A 373 -15.57 11.45 11.55
CA GLY A 373 -16.60 11.60 12.57
C GLY A 373 -16.80 10.32 13.38
N PRO A 374 -17.53 10.37 14.50
CA PRO A 374 -17.72 9.22 15.38
C PRO A 374 -18.40 8.07 14.64
N ALA A 375 -17.96 6.84 14.92
CA ALA A 375 -18.64 5.66 14.41
C ALA A 375 -20.11 5.66 14.87
N PRO A 376 -21.08 5.27 14.01
CA PRO A 376 -22.46 5.11 14.43
C PRO A 376 -22.51 4.11 15.59
N ARG A 377 -23.15 4.51 16.70
CA ARG A 377 -23.28 3.64 17.88
C ARG A 377 -23.94 2.34 17.44
N ARG A 378 -23.32 1.19 17.76
CA ARG A 378 -24.02 -0.10 17.66
C ARG A 378 -25.21 -0.02 18.62
N ASP A 379 -26.42 0.07 18.09
CA ASP A 379 -27.62 -0.05 18.91
C ASP A 379 -27.54 -1.35 19.73
N GLU A 380 -27.83 -1.26 21.02
CA GLU A 380 -27.81 -2.34 22.03
C GLU A 380 -28.82 -3.48 21.77
N ALA A 381 -29.30 -3.63 20.54
CA ALA A 381 -30.29 -4.64 20.16
C ALA A 381 -29.74 -6.08 20.16
N SER A 382 -28.43 -6.28 20.21
CA SER A 382 -27.81 -7.62 20.23
C SER A 382 -27.66 -8.21 21.65
N ALA A 383 -27.99 -7.47 22.72
CA ALA A 383 -27.81 -7.92 24.11
C ALA A 383 -29.08 -8.49 24.78
N ARG A 384 -30.17 -8.74 24.02
CA ARG A 384 -31.42 -9.31 24.56
C ARG A 384 -31.81 -10.64 23.93
N VAL A 385 -30.91 -11.62 23.87
CA VAL A 385 -31.29 -13.05 23.79
C VAL A 385 -30.31 -13.89 24.62
N ALA A 386 -30.50 -13.88 25.94
CA ALA A 386 -30.08 -14.95 26.86
C ALA A 386 -30.66 -14.68 28.25
N GLY A 387 -31.99 -14.68 28.37
CA GLY A 387 -32.62 -14.85 29.68
C GLY A 387 -32.50 -16.33 30.10
N PRO A 388 -32.21 -16.63 31.38
CA PRO A 388 -32.04 -18.00 31.83
C PRO A 388 -33.38 -18.77 31.71
N PRO A 389 -33.36 -20.07 31.39
CA PRO A 389 -34.57 -20.87 31.36
C PRO A 389 -35.18 -20.92 32.77
N GLY A 390 -36.46 -20.56 32.88
CA GLY A 390 -37.23 -20.64 34.12
C GLY A 390 -37.39 -22.09 34.61
N PRO A 391 -37.65 -22.29 35.92
CA PRO A 391 -37.66 -23.62 36.52
C PRO A 391 -38.86 -24.44 36.04
N MET A 392 -38.59 -25.66 35.55
CA MET A 392 -39.61 -26.67 35.25
C MET A 392 -40.13 -27.29 36.55
N THR A 393 -41.43 -27.13 36.80
CA THR A 393 -42.19 -27.94 37.76
C THR A 393 -42.53 -29.30 37.13
N PRO A 394 -42.34 -30.43 37.84
CA PRO A 394 -42.75 -31.75 37.33
C PRO A 394 -44.26 -31.99 37.55
N PRO A 395 -44.94 -32.68 36.62
CA PRO A 395 -46.33 -33.08 36.83
C PRO A 395 -46.43 -34.29 37.78
N ALA A 396 -47.58 -34.36 38.44
CA ALA A 396 -47.95 -35.29 39.52
C ALA A 396 -48.09 -36.76 39.08
#